data_AF-A0A963V096-F1
#
_entry.id   AF-A0A963V096-F1
#
_cell.length_a   1.000
_cell.length_b   1.000
_cell.length_c   1.000
_cell.angle_alpha   90.00
_cell.angle_beta   90.00
_cell.angle_gamma   90.00
#
_symmetry.space_group_name_H-M   'P 1'
#
loop_
_entity.id
_entity.type
_entity.pdbx_description
1 polymer ?
#
loop_
_entity_poly.entity_id
_entity_poly.type
_entity_poly.pdbx_seq_one_letter_code
_entity_poly.pdbx_strand_id
1 'polypeptide(L)'
;RIINCARGGLVDEAALAEALKTGHVAGAAFDVFETEPATESPLFHLPNVVVTPHLGASTTEAQENVALQVAEQMSDYLLTGAVQNALNMPSVTAEEAAVMGPWLKLAQHLGAFSGQMTDEPIKAINLLYDGTVGEMNLEALNCAAIAGIMKATNPDVNMVSAPIIAKERGVRIATTRQEKCGVFDGYMKLTVVTDRRERAIAGTVFSDGKPRFIQIKGINIDAEIGAHMLYTTNEDVPGIIGTLGTTLGESGVNIANFTLGRSGVGADAIAILYLDEAAPTEVVRKLVATGKFQQVRPLSFEVG
;
A
#
# COMPACT_ATOMS: atom_id res chain seq x y z
N ARG A 1 35.76 -1.09 30.19
CA ARG A 1 36.13 -0.90 28.77
C ARG A 1 34.85 -0.96 27.96
N ILE A 2 34.72 -0.18 26.90
CA ILE A 2 33.49 -0.06 26.09
C ILE A 2 33.83 -0.29 24.62
N ILE A 3 33.01 -1.05 23.89
CA ILE A 3 33.22 -1.33 22.47
C ILE A 3 31.92 -0.99 21.73
N ASN A 4 32.00 -0.21 20.64
CA ASN A 4 30.87 0.05 19.76
C ASN A 4 31.26 -0.14 18.29
N CYS A 5 30.83 -1.26 17.72
CA CYS A 5 30.91 -1.55 16.29
C CYS A 5 29.50 -1.78 15.69
N ALA A 6 28.46 -1.19 16.31
CA ALA A 6 27.07 -1.46 15.97
C ALA A 6 26.39 -0.28 15.26
N ARG A 7 26.12 0.82 15.98
CA ARG A 7 25.56 2.05 15.41
C ARG A 7 26.12 3.29 16.10
N GLY A 8 26.30 4.35 15.33
CA GLY A 8 26.57 5.69 15.86
C GLY A 8 25.50 6.14 16.85
N GLY A 9 25.89 6.92 17.86
CA GLY A 9 24.97 7.48 18.87
C GLY A 9 24.44 6.50 19.92
N LEU A 10 24.80 5.21 19.90
CA LEU A 10 24.46 4.28 20.99
C LEU A 10 25.16 4.61 22.31
N VAL A 11 26.32 5.26 22.22
CA VAL A 11 27.09 5.77 23.34
C VAL A 11 27.34 7.25 23.09
N ASP A 12 27.06 8.08 24.08
CA ASP A 12 27.40 9.50 24.04
C ASP A 12 28.93 9.66 24.02
N GLU A 13 29.45 10.09 22.86
CA GLU A 13 30.89 10.19 22.60
C GLU A 13 31.58 11.22 23.50
N ALA A 14 30.89 12.32 23.83
CA ALA A 14 31.43 13.37 24.68
C ALA A 14 31.50 12.90 26.15
N ALA A 15 30.43 12.29 26.64
CA ALA A 15 30.41 11.73 27.99
C ALA A 15 31.46 10.61 28.14
N LEU A 16 31.61 9.76 27.11
CA LEU A 16 32.62 8.72 27.10
C LEU A 16 34.04 9.31 27.12
N ALA A 17 34.32 10.35 26.35
CA ALA A 17 35.61 11.03 26.34
C ALA A 17 36.01 11.53 27.73
N GLU A 18 35.07 12.13 28.47
CA GLU A 18 35.32 12.58 29.85
C GLU A 18 35.52 11.40 30.82
N ALA A 19 34.72 10.33 30.69
CA ALA A 19 34.87 9.13 31.50
C ALA A 19 36.23 8.43 31.26
N LEU A 20 36.75 8.50 30.04
CA LEU A 20 38.09 7.99 29.69
C LEU A 20 39.20 8.86 30.28
N LYS A 21 39.07 10.20 30.21
CA LYS A 21 40.05 11.14 30.78
C LYS A 21 40.14 11.04 32.31
N THR A 22 39.00 10.86 32.98
CA THR A 22 38.94 10.68 34.44
C THR A 22 39.40 9.31 34.92
N GLY A 23 39.66 8.37 33.99
CA GLY A 23 40.05 6.99 34.30
C GLY A 23 38.90 6.11 34.81
N HIS A 24 37.67 6.64 34.85
CA HIS A 24 36.48 5.85 35.18
C HIS A 24 36.26 4.73 34.16
N VAL A 25 36.51 5.02 32.88
CA VAL A 25 36.56 4.03 31.80
C VAL A 25 38.01 3.77 31.43
N ALA A 26 38.44 2.52 31.55
CA ALA A 26 39.82 2.14 31.30
C ALA A 26 40.25 2.17 29.81
N GLY A 27 39.30 2.25 28.87
CA GLY A 27 39.57 2.30 27.43
C GLY A 27 38.33 1.98 26.57
N ALA A 28 38.40 2.33 25.29
CA ALA A 28 37.31 2.12 24.34
C ALA A 28 37.78 1.66 22.94
N ALA A 29 36.89 1.03 22.17
CA ALA A 29 37.12 0.71 20.76
C ALA A 29 35.86 1.01 19.93
N PHE A 30 35.96 1.88 18.92
CA PHE A 30 34.82 2.38 18.15
C PHE A 30 35.07 2.22 16.65
N ASP A 31 34.09 1.67 15.94
CA ASP A 31 34.08 1.59 14.47
C ASP A 31 33.06 2.55 13.84
N VAL A 32 32.08 3.01 14.62
CA VAL A 32 30.93 3.81 14.15
C VAL A 32 30.76 5.06 15.02
N PHE A 33 30.31 6.15 14.40
CA PHE A 33 30.19 7.47 15.04
C PHE A 33 28.81 8.07 14.81
N GLU A 34 28.36 8.95 15.69
CA GLU A 34 27.04 9.60 15.56
C GLU A 34 26.91 10.38 14.23
N THR A 35 27.97 11.07 13.82
CA THR A 35 28.06 11.75 12.52
C THR A 35 29.20 11.17 11.70
N GLU A 36 28.88 10.68 10.51
CA GLU A 36 29.86 10.17 9.55
C GLU A 36 29.78 10.95 8.22
N PRO A 37 30.91 11.32 7.59
CA PRO A 37 32.30 10.99 7.96
C PRO A 37 32.79 11.67 9.25
N ALA A 38 33.30 10.88 10.19
CA ALA A 38 33.80 11.38 11.46
C ALA A 38 35.20 11.95 11.27
N THR A 39 35.32 13.28 11.23
CA THR A 39 36.60 13.98 11.03
C THR A 39 37.11 14.66 12.29
N GLU A 40 36.23 14.95 13.26
CA GLU A 40 36.56 15.72 14.48
C GLU A 40 35.99 15.09 15.77
N SER A 41 36.02 13.75 15.91
CA SER A 41 35.49 13.10 17.12
C SER A 41 36.38 13.37 18.36
N PRO A 42 35.78 13.66 19.53
CA PRO A 42 36.53 13.86 20.79
C PRO A 42 37.34 12.62 21.23
N LEU A 43 37.09 11.47 20.61
CA LEU A 43 37.75 10.20 20.89
C LEU A 43 39.09 10.01 20.15
N PHE A 44 39.36 10.76 19.06
CA PHE A 44 40.49 10.52 18.15
C PHE A 44 41.90 10.75 18.69
N HIS A 45 42.02 11.39 19.86
CA HIS A 45 43.31 11.71 20.46
C HIS A 45 43.51 11.11 21.85
N LEU A 46 42.59 10.23 22.27
CA LEU A 46 42.68 9.56 23.56
C LEU A 46 43.55 8.30 23.43
N PRO A 47 44.65 8.17 24.19
CA PRO A 47 45.62 7.09 24.01
C PRO A 47 45.09 5.70 24.38
N ASN A 48 43.98 5.64 25.11
CA ASN A 48 43.27 4.42 25.50
C ASN A 48 42.05 4.11 24.62
N VAL A 49 41.97 4.74 23.43
CA VAL A 49 40.91 4.51 22.46
C VAL A 49 41.47 4.01 21.14
N VAL A 50 40.86 2.94 20.61
CA VAL A 50 41.11 2.46 19.26
C VAL A 50 39.92 2.87 18.40
N VAL A 51 40.18 3.43 17.22
CA VAL A 51 39.12 3.78 16.27
C VAL A 51 39.40 3.18 14.90
N THR A 52 38.35 2.77 14.21
CA THR A 52 38.37 2.37 12.80
C THR A 52 37.24 3.09 12.04
N PRO A 53 37.44 3.43 10.75
CA PRO A 53 36.46 4.22 9.99
C PRO A 53 35.38 3.33 9.34
N HIS A 54 34.47 2.80 10.15
CA HIS A 54 33.32 1.99 9.71
C HIS A 54 33.72 0.80 8.82
N LEU A 55 34.68 0.02 9.31
CA LEU A 55 35.27 -1.11 8.60
C LEU A 55 34.59 -2.46 8.89
N GLY A 56 33.56 -2.50 9.74
CA GLY A 56 32.91 -3.74 10.16
C GLY A 56 32.44 -4.66 9.02
N ALA A 57 32.09 -4.09 7.86
CA ALA A 57 31.70 -4.83 6.65
C ALA A 57 32.70 -4.66 5.48
N SER A 58 33.86 -4.03 5.70
CA SER A 58 34.87 -3.74 4.68
C SER A 58 35.87 -4.89 4.50
N THR A 59 35.38 -6.12 4.42
CA THR A 59 36.19 -7.30 4.09
C THR A 59 35.83 -7.81 2.70
N THR A 60 36.80 -8.41 1.99
CA THR A 60 36.57 -8.97 0.65
C THR A 60 35.47 -10.01 0.69
N GLU A 61 35.47 -10.89 1.68
CA GLU A 61 34.48 -11.95 1.86
C GLU A 61 33.07 -11.39 2.10
N ALA A 62 32.93 -10.32 2.90
CA ALA A 62 31.63 -9.69 3.13
C ALA A 62 31.11 -9.02 1.85
N GLN A 63 31.97 -8.30 1.12
CA GLN A 63 31.60 -7.65 -0.13
C GLN A 63 31.24 -8.66 -1.23
N GLU A 64 31.97 -9.76 -1.36
CA GLU A 64 31.66 -10.84 -2.30
C GLU A 64 30.31 -11.50 -1.99
N ASN A 65 30.05 -11.82 -0.72
CA ASN A 65 28.78 -12.41 -0.32
C ASN A 65 27.60 -11.46 -0.56
N VAL A 66 27.74 -10.17 -0.26
CA VAL A 66 26.70 -9.17 -0.55
C VAL A 66 26.49 -9.04 -2.06
N ALA A 67 27.56 -9.01 -2.85
CA ALA A 67 27.46 -8.91 -4.31
C ALA A 67 26.73 -10.13 -4.92
N LEU A 68 27.07 -11.35 -4.48
CA LEU A 68 26.38 -12.57 -4.88
C LEU A 68 24.90 -12.54 -4.48
N GLN A 69 24.61 -12.18 -3.23
CA GLN A 69 23.24 -12.10 -2.72
C GLN A 69 22.39 -11.11 -3.52
N VAL A 70 22.92 -9.93 -3.83
CA VAL A 70 22.20 -8.92 -4.63
C VAL A 70 22.01 -9.41 -6.07
N ALA A 71 23.02 -10.06 -6.65
CA ALA A 71 22.93 -10.62 -8.00
C ALA A 71 21.88 -11.74 -8.09
N GLU A 72 21.83 -12.63 -7.10
CA GLU A 72 20.83 -13.70 -6.98
C GLU A 72 19.43 -13.11 -6.82
N GLN A 73 19.24 -12.15 -5.91
CA GLN A 73 17.94 -11.47 -5.72
C GLN A 73 17.46 -10.77 -7.00
N MET A 74 18.37 -10.17 -7.76
CA MET A 74 18.03 -9.54 -9.04
C MET A 74 17.69 -10.57 -10.11
N SER A 75 18.43 -11.68 -10.18
CA SER A 75 18.14 -12.79 -11.08
C SER A 75 16.77 -13.40 -10.79
N ASP A 76 16.50 -13.72 -9.52
CA ASP A 76 15.24 -14.31 -9.08
C ASP A 76 14.03 -13.42 -9.43
N TYR A 77 14.14 -12.12 -9.16
CA TYR A 77 13.10 -11.16 -9.51
C TYR A 77 12.87 -11.07 -11.02
N LEU A 78 13.94 -10.92 -11.81
CA LEU A 78 13.82 -10.71 -13.24
C LEU A 78 13.37 -11.97 -14.00
N LEU A 79 13.74 -13.16 -13.52
CA LEU A 79 13.42 -14.43 -14.17
C LEU A 79 12.08 -15.03 -13.70
N THR A 80 11.76 -14.88 -12.41
CA THR A 80 10.63 -15.60 -11.80
C THR A 80 9.64 -14.69 -11.08
N GLY A 81 10.00 -13.42 -10.83
CA GLY A 81 9.20 -12.50 -10.03
C GLY A 81 9.30 -12.72 -8.52
N ALA A 82 10.14 -13.65 -8.04
CA ALA A 82 10.38 -13.85 -6.62
C ALA A 82 11.06 -12.62 -6.00
N VAL A 83 10.66 -12.27 -4.79
CA VAL A 83 11.17 -11.11 -4.06
C VAL A 83 11.62 -11.56 -2.68
N GLN A 84 12.87 -11.28 -2.32
CA GLN A 84 13.41 -11.53 -1.00
C GLN A 84 14.14 -10.30 -0.48
N ASN A 85 14.04 -10.05 0.83
CA ASN A 85 14.73 -8.96 1.52
C ASN A 85 14.50 -7.56 0.92
N ALA A 86 13.40 -7.37 0.19
CA ALA A 86 13.06 -6.07 -0.38
C ALA A 86 12.69 -5.08 0.72
N LEU A 87 13.26 -3.88 0.65
CA LEU A 87 12.99 -2.81 1.62
C LEU A 87 11.57 -2.25 1.50
N ASN A 88 10.94 -2.41 0.34
CA ASN A 88 9.68 -1.76 -0.02
C ASN A 88 8.54 -2.75 -0.32
N MET A 89 8.82 -4.06 -0.32
CA MET A 89 7.84 -5.12 -0.60
C MET A 89 8.06 -6.33 0.33
N PRO A 90 6.99 -7.00 0.79
CA PRO A 90 7.10 -8.28 1.51
C PRO A 90 7.81 -9.35 0.67
N SER A 91 8.43 -10.33 1.33
CA SER A 91 9.06 -11.45 0.63
C SER A 91 8.01 -12.40 0.06
N VAL A 92 8.20 -12.83 -1.19
CA VAL A 92 7.30 -13.69 -1.96
C VAL A 92 8.13 -14.67 -2.76
N THR A 93 7.82 -15.97 -2.67
CA THR A 93 8.49 -17.03 -3.46
C THR A 93 8.09 -16.96 -4.93
N ALA A 94 8.83 -17.65 -5.82
CA ALA A 94 8.51 -17.69 -7.25
C ALA A 94 7.12 -18.29 -7.54
N GLU A 95 6.78 -19.38 -6.86
CA GLU A 95 5.48 -20.05 -7.00
C GLU A 95 4.33 -19.14 -6.53
N GLU A 96 4.53 -18.47 -5.39
CA GLU A 96 3.57 -17.48 -4.89
C GLU A 96 3.46 -16.29 -5.85
N ALA A 97 4.55 -15.75 -6.39
CA ALA A 97 4.53 -14.57 -7.25
C ALA A 97 3.68 -14.80 -8.52
N ALA A 98 3.77 -15.99 -9.13
CA ALA A 98 3.00 -16.34 -10.32
C ALA A 98 1.48 -16.34 -10.08
N VAL A 99 1.03 -16.77 -8.90
CA VAL A 99 -0.40 -16.84 -8.55
C VAL A 99 -0.87 -15.56 -7.88
N MET A 100 -0.06 -14.96 -7.01
CA MET A 100 -0.41 -13.83 -6.16
C MET A 100 -0.29 -12.48 -6.87
N GLY A 101 0.45 -12.36 -7.97
CA GLY A 101 0.61 -11.09 -8.70
C GLY A 101 -0.72 -10.37 -8.96
N PRO A 102 -1.71 -11.02 -9.59
CA PRO A 102 -3.04 -10.46 -9.78
C PRO A 102 -3.77 -10.10 -8.47
N TRP A 103 -3.61 -10.89 -7.41
CA TRP A 103 -4.23 -10.65 -6.11
C TRP A 103 -3.58 -9.50 -5.34
N LEU A 104 -2.28 -9.29 -5.49
CA LEU A 104 -1.56 -8.14 -4.97
C LEU A 104 -2.03 -6.86 -5.67
N LYS A 105 -2.17 -6.89 -7.00
CA LYS A 105 -2.78 -5.77 -7.76
C LYS A 105 -4.21 -5.50 -7.29
N LEU A 106 -5.02 -6.55 -7.13
CA LEU A 106 -6.38 -6.41 -6.60
C LEU A 106 -6.39 -5.74 -5.21
N ALA A 107 -5.56 -6.22 -4.29
CA ALA A 107 -5.46 -5.68 -2.94
C ALA A 107 -5.09 -4.18 -2.97
N GLN A 108 -4.10 -3.81 -3.80
CA GLN A 108 -3.72 -2.41 -4.02
C GLN A 108 -4.89 -1.59 -4.56
N HIS A 109 -5.65 -2.08 -5.55
CA HIS A 109 -6.80 -1.37 -6.10
C HIS A 109 -7.95 -1.22 -5.11
N LEU A 110 -8.27 -2.25 -4.33
CA LEU A 110 -9.26 -2.17 -3.26
C LEU A 110 -8.86 -1.10 -2.23
N GLY A 111 -7.57 -1.09 -1.87
CA GLY A 111 -6.99 -0.10 -1.00
C GLY A 111 -7.08 1.31 -1.57
N ALA A 112 -6.62 1.50 -2.81
CA ALA A 112 -6.64 2.79 -3.51
C ALA A 112 -8.05 3.34 -3.68
N PHE A 113 -9.04 2.48 -3.99
CA PHE A 113 -10.44 2.88 -4.02
C PHE A 113 -10.88 3.40 -2.64
N SER A 114 -10.60 2.63 -1.59
CA SER A 114 -11.04 2.98 -0.24
C SER A 114 -10.36 4.25 0.28
N GLY A 115 -9.07 4.44 -0.01
CA GLY A 115 -8.32 5.67 0.32
C GLY A 115 -8.87 6.89 -0.41
N GLN A 116 -9.08 6.81 -1.73
CA GLN A 116 -9.63 7.92 -2.52
C GLN A 116 -11.08 8.29 -2.14
N MET A 117 -11.83 7.34 -1.58
CA MET A 117 -13.21 7.52 -1.15
C MET A 117 -13.36 7.97 0.30
N THR A 118 -12.26 8.04 1.07
CA THR A 118 -12.28 8.31 2.51
C THR A 118 -11.46 9.55 2.81
N ASP A 119 -12.15 10.64 3.11
CA ASP A 119 -11.53 11.91 3.51
C ASP A 119 -11.34 11.99 5.05
N GLU A 120 -12.03 11.11 5.80
CA GLU A 120 -12.04 11.09 7.25
C GLU A 120 -10.92 10.22 7.87
N PRO A 121 -10.48 10.51 9.12
CA PRO A 121 -9.55 9.64 9.83
C PRO A 121 -10.08 8.21 9.97
N ILE A 122 -9.26 7.24 9.55
CA ILE A 122 -9.58 5.82 9.61
C ILE A 122 -9.33 5.31 11.03
N LYS A 123 -10.31 4.60 11.60
CA LYS A 123 -10.22 3.95 12.91
C LYS A 123 -9.88 2.47 12.83
N ALA A 124 -10.38 1.80 11.81
CA ALA A 124 -10.11 0.39 11.58
C ALA A 124 -10.12 0.02 10.10
N ILE A 125 -9.31 -0.98 9.76
CA ILE A 125 -9.23 -1.63 8.47
C ILE A 125 -9.49 -3.12 8.72
N ASN A 126 -10.57 -3.66 8.15
CA ASN A 126 -10.90 -5.07 8.23
C ASN A 126 -10.74 -5.70 6.85
N LEU A 127 -9.91 -6.73 6.77
CA LEU A 127 -9.58 -7.47 5.55
C LEU A 127 -10.14 -8.87 5.67
N LEU A 128 -11.05 -9.23 4.77
CA LEU A 128 -11.65 -10.56 4.69
C LEU A 128 -11.16 -11.26 3.42
N TYR A 129 -10.67 -12.48 3.61
CA TYR A 129 -10.24 -13.39 2.55
C TYR A 129 -11.14 -14.63 2.55
N ASP A 130 -11.84 -14.86 1.45
CA ASP A 130 -12.79 -15.95 1.28
C ASP A 130 -12.31 -16.91 0.20
N GLY A 131 -12.35 -18.21 0.48
CA GLY A 131 -11.98 -19.24 -0.49
C GLY A 131 -10.46 -19.33 -0.73
N THR A 132 -10.06 -19.55 -1.99
CA THR A 132 -8.66 -19.88 -2.35
C THR A 132 -7.65 -18.82 -1.96
N VAL A 133 -8.04 -17.53 -1.95
CA VAL A 133 -7.17 -16.42 -1.54
C VAL A 133 -6.82 -16.48 -0.04
N GLY A 134 -7.62 -17.17 0.77
CA GLY A 134 -7.36 -17.38 2.20
C GLY A 134 -6.14 -18.26 2.50
N GLU A 135 -5.67 -19.06 1.53
CA GLU A 135 -4.48 -19.91 1.66
C GLU A 135 -3.19 -19.22 1.19
N MET A 136 -3.29 -18.02 0.62
CA MET A 136 -2.15 -17.27 0.09
C MET A 136 -1.40 -16.54 1.21
N ASN A 137 -0.28 -15.89 0.86
CA ASN A 137 0.45 -15.02 1.78
C ASN A 137 -0.39 -13.77 2.15
N LEU A 138 -1.21 -13.91 3.19
CA LEU A 138 -2.13 -12.88 3.66
C LEU A 138 -1.40 -11.63 4.17
N GLU A 139 -0.18 -11.78 4.68
CA GLU A 139 0.63 -10.65 5.11
C GLU A 139 0.97 -9.75 3.92
N ALA A 140 1.36 -10.34 2.78
CA ALA A 140 1.65 -9.57 1.58
C ALA A 140 0.41 -8.86 1.03
N LEU A 141 -0.75 -9.54 1.03
CA LEU A 141 -2.03 -8.95 0.61
C LEU A 141 -2.50 -7.83 1.56
N ASN A 142 -2.28 -7.99 2.87
CA ASN A 142 -2.58 -6.94 3.86
C ASN A 142 -1.74 -5.70 3.58
N CYS A 143 -0.41 -5.86 3.43
CA CYS A 143 0.52 -4.80 3.11
C CYS A 143 0.11 -4.06 1.82
N ALA A 144 -0.27 -4.80 0.79
CA ALA A 144 -0.75 -4.28 -0.48
C ALA A 144 -2.00 -3.39 -0.32
N ALA A 145 -3.02 -3.88 0.38
CA ALA A 145 -4.25 -3.14 0.60
C ALA A 145 -4.03 -1.89 1.46
N ILE A 146 -3.28 -2.01 2.56
CA ILE A 146 -3.02 -0.89 3.46
C ILE A 146 -2.20 0.20 2.75
N ALA A 147 -1.18 -0.19 1.96
CA ALA A 147 -0.42 0.76 1.16
C ALA A 147 -1.31 1.49 0.15
N GLY A 148 -2.21 0.78 -0.54
CA GLY A 148 -3.18 1.39 -1.45
C GLY A 148 -4.06 2.43 -0.76
N ILE A 149 -4.53 2.16 0.46
CA ILE A 149 -5.31 3.14 1.26
C ILE A 149 -4.46 4.37 1.58
N MET A 150 -3.23 4.15 2.04
CA MET A 150 -2.37 5.21 2.55
C MET A 150 -1.82 6.12 1.44
N LYS A 151 -1.61 5.61 0.22
CA LYS A 151 -1.14 6.37 -0.96
C LYS A 151 -1.98 7.62 -1.23
N ALA A 152 -3.28 7.58 -0.93
CA ALA A 152 -4.17 8.74 -1.09
C ALA A 152 -3.77 9.95 -0.22
N THR A 153 -3.13 9.71 0.93
CA THR A 153 -2.68 10.76 1.87
C THR A 153 -1.17 10.94 1.90
N ASN A 154 -0.41 9.89 1.58
CA ASN A 154 1.04 9.88 1.58
C ASN A 154 1.54 9.10 0.34
N PRO A 155 1.83 9.77 -0.78
CA PRO A 155 2.23 9.13 -2.03
C PRO A 155 3.51 8.29 -1.92
N ASP A 156 4.42 8.64 -1.00
CA ASP A 156 5.72 7.98 -0.83
C ASP A 156 5.66 6.69 0.01
N VAL A 157 4.47 6.31 0.48
CA VAL A 157 4.29 5.11 1.30
C VAL A 157 4.54 3.84 0.48
N ASN A 158 5.31 2.91 1.04
CA ASN A 158 5.55 1.60 0.46
C ASN A 158 4.85 0.47 1.24
N MET A 159 4.85 -0.74 0.69
CA MET A 159 4.08 -1.87 1.25
C MET A 159 4.58 -2.31 2.62
N VAL A 160 5.87 -2.14 2.93
CA VAL A 160 6.48 -2.54 4.21
C VAL A 160 6.19 -1.51 5.31
N SER A 161 6.26 -0.22 4.98
CA SER A 161 6.02 0.87 5.93
C SER A 161 4.53 1.12 6.20
N ALA A 162 3.64 0.83 5.24
CA ALA A 162 2.22 1.17 5.37
C ALA A 162 1.53 0.59 6.61
N PRO A 163 1.70 -0.71 6.97
CA PRO A 163 1.09 -1.26 8.19
C PRO A 163 1.64 -0.66 9.47
N ILE A 164 2.92 -0.27 9.49
CA ILE A 164 3.58 0.34 10.66
C ILE A 164 3.01 1.75 10.86
N ILE A 165 3.00 2.56 9.81
CA ILE A 165 2.42 3.91 9.81
C ILE A 165 0.95 3.88 10.21
N ALA A 166 0.18 2.89 9.72
CA ALA A 166 -1.21 2.72 10.08
C ALA A 166 -1.38 2.47 11.60
N LYS A 167 -0.57 1.58 12.19
CA LYS A 167 -0.59 1.29 13.63
C LYS A 167 -0.17 2.49 14.47
N GLU A 168 0.86 3.23 14.05
CA GLU A 168 1.30 4.47 14.71
C GLU A 168 0.22 5.55 14.71
N ARG A 169 -0.60 5.60 13.65
CA ARG A 169 -1.80 6.46 13.56
C ARG A 169 -3.00 5.93 14.37
N GLY A 170 -2.83 4.84 15.12
CA GLY A 170 -3.88 4.24 15.94
C GLY A 170 -4.93 3.45 15.14
N VAL A 171 -4.66 3.11 13.88
CA VAL A 171 -5.58 2.31 13.05
C VAL A 171 -5.55 0.86 13.50
N ARG A 172 -6.72 0.31 13.87
CA ARG A 172 -6.86 -1.11 14.18
C ARG A 172 -6.97 -1.92 12.89
N ILE A 173 -6.10 -2.92 12.73
CA ILE A 173 -6.09 -3.77 11.55
C ILE A 173 -6.54 -5.17 11.97
N ALA A 174 -7.56 -5.69 11.30
CA ALA A 174 -8.04 -7.05 11.49
C ALA A 174 -8.01 -7.81 10.17
N THR A 175 -7.55 -9.05 10.22
CA THR A 175 -7.59 -9.98 9.09
C THR A 175 -8.47 -11.16 9.47
N THR A 176 -9.39 -11.50 8.58
CA THR A 176 -10.30 -12.63 8.72
C THR A 176 -10.16 -13.51 7.50
N ARG A 177 -10.11 -14.82 7.73
CA ARG A 177 -10.12 -15.84 6.70
C ARG A 177 -11.35 -16.71 6.90
N GLN A 178 -12.01 -17.08 5.81
CA GLN A 178 -13.11 -18.03 5.84
C GLN A 178 -13.06 -19.00 4.65
N GLU A 179 -13.69 -20.16 4.82
CA GLU A 179 -13.91 -21.11 3.73
C GLU A 179 -14.79 -20.50 2.63
N LYS A 180 -14.71 -21.06 1.42
CA LYS A 180 -15.42 -20.55 0.24
C LYS A 180 -16.91 -20.37 0.54
N CYS A 181 -17.39 -19.14 0.35
CA CYS A 181 -18.79 -18.80 0.44
C CYS A 181 -19.25 -18.05 -0.82
N GLY A 182 -20.33 -18.52 -1.43
CA GLY A 182 -20.90 -17.90 -2.62
C GLY A 182 -20.32 -18.43 -3.93
N VAL A 183 -20.29 -17.57 -4.94
CA VAL A 183 -20.13 -17.97 -6.36
C VAL A 183 -18.69 -17.96 -6.84
N PHE A 184 -17.82 -17.18 -6.20
CA PHE A 184 -16.42 -17.02 -6.60
C PHE A 184 -15.53 -18.04 -5.90
N ASP A 185 -14.49 -18.52 -6.59
CA ASP A 185 -13.52 -19.47 -6.00
C ASP A 185 -12.66 -18.82 -4.91
N GLY A 186 -12.44 -17.51 -5.03
CA GLY A 186 -11.99 -16.68 -3.92
C GLY A 186 -12.38 -15.23 -4.13
N TYR A 187 -12.48 -14.47 -3.05
CA TYR A 187 -12.57 -13.02 -3.12
C TYR A 187 -11.96 -12.35 -1.89
N MET A 188 -11.55 -11.11 -2.08
CA MET A 188 -11.03 -10.25 -1.04
C MET A 188 -12.01 -9.12 -0.79
N LYS A 189 -12.35 -8.88 0.48
CA LYS A 189 -13.19 -7.76 0.91
C LYS A 189 -12.43 -6.88 1.88
N LEU A 190 -12.33 -5.60 1.55
CA LEU A 190 -11.75 -4.55 2.38
C LEU A 190 -12.87 -3.70 2.95
N THR A 191 -12.83 -3.49 4.26
CA THR A 191 -13.77 -2.63 4.99
C THR A 191 -13.02 -1.58 5.77
N VAL A 192 -13.33 -0.31 5.51
CA VAL A 192 -12.75 0.84 6.20
C VAL A 192 -13.80 1.43 7.14
N VAL A 193 -13.42 1.57 8.42
CA VAL A 193 -14.27 2.11 9.49
C VAL A 193 -13.75 3.48 9.89
N THR A 194 -14.65 4.47 9.89
CA THR A 194 -14.40 5.85 10.35
C THR A 194 -15.41 6.21 11.43
N ASP A 195 -15.32 7.41 12.01
CA ASP A 195 -16.34 7.92 12.93
C ASP A 195 -17.71 8.13 12.31
N ARG A 196 -17.77 8.39 11.01
CA ARG A 196 -19.02 8.77 10.33
C ARG A 196 -19.71 7.59 9.66
N ARG A 197 -18.93 6.61 9.20
CA ARG A 197 -19.41 5.52 8.35
C ARG A 197 -18.45 4.35 8.30
N GLU A 198 -19.00 3.23 7.88
CA GLU A 198 -18.29 2.05 7.42
C GLU A 198 -18.50 1.89 5.92
N ARG A 199 -17.43 1.59 5.17
CA ARG A 199 -17.52 1.31 3.74
C ARG A 199 -16.76 0.04 3.41
N ALA A 200 -17.43 -0.85 2.70
CA ALA A 200 -16.84 -2.07 2.19
C ALA A 200 -16.75 -2.08 0.66
N ILE A 201 -15.67 -2.65 0.15
CA ILE A 201 -15.47 -3.00 -1.25
C ILE A 201 -14.91 -4.42 -1.32
N ALA A 202 -15.39 -5.20 -2.29
CA ALA A 202 -14.87 -6.53 -2.57
C ALA A 202 -14.48 -6.69 -4.03
N GLY A 203 -13.51 -7.53 -4.28
CA GLY A 203 -13.05 -7.88 -5.61
C GLY A 203 -12.54 -9.30 -5.69
N THR A 204 -12.38 -9.78 -6.92
CA THR A 204 -11.85 -11.10 -7.24
C THR A 204 -10.91 -10.98 -8.45
N VAL A 205 -10.13 -12.04 -8.68
CA VAL A 205 -9.34 -12.20 -9.91
C VAL A 205 -10.04 -13.26 -10.76
N PHE A 206 -10.44 -12.88 -11.97
CA PHE A 206 -11.10 -13.78 -12.90
C PHE A 206 -10.10 -14.75 -13.57
N SER A 207 -10.60 -15.73 -14.32
CA SER A 207 -9.77 -16.71 -15.03
C SER A 207 -8.84 -16.10 -16.09
N ASP A 208 -9.11 -14.87 -16.52
CA ASP A 208 -8.25 -14.05 -17.38
C ASP A 208 -7.08 -13.40 -16.63
N GLY A 209 -6.95 -13.64 -15.31
CA GLY A 209 -5.93 -13.07 -14.45
C GLY A 209 -6.15 -11.59 -14.13
N LYS A 210 -7.29 -11.01 -14.50
CA LYS A 210 -7.58 -9.59 -14.28
C LYS A 210 -8.36 -9.35 -12.98
N PRO A 211 -7.97 -8.34 -12.18
CA PRO A 211 -8.73 -7.94 -11.00
C PRO A 211 -10.02 -7.23 -11.40
N ARG A 212 -11.12 -7.50 -10.70
CA ARG A 212 -12.40 -6.82 -10.87
C ARG A 212 -13.05 -6.50 -9.54
N PHE A 213 -13.75 -5.36 -9.48
CA PHE A 213 -14.64 -5.08 -8.35
C PHE A 213 -15.93 -5.86 -8.53
N ILE A 214 -16.30 -6.62 -7.49
CA ILE A 214 -17.51 -7.45 -7.49
C ILE A 214 -18.60 -6.90 -6.58
N GLN A 215 -18.23 -6.04 -5.62
CA GLN A 215 -19.18 -5.46 -4.67
C GLN A 215 -18.68 -4.13 -4.13
N ILE A 216 -19.55 -3.12 -4.07
CA ILE A 216 -19.27 -1.83 -3.41
C ILE A 216 -20.47 -1.46 -2.54
N LYS A 217 -20.25 -1.08 -1.27
CA LYS A 217 -21.33 -0.81 -0.29
C LYS A 217 -22.36 -1.95 -0.17
N GLY A 218 -21.96 -3.20 -0.39
CA GLY A 218 -22.88 -4.35 -0.39
C GLY A 218 -23.72 -4.50 -1.65
N ILE A 219 -23.57 -3.63 -2.65
CA ILE A 219 -24.22 -3.74 -3.96
C ILE A 219 -23.31 -4.51 -4.90
N ASN A 220 -23.82 -5.59 -5.49
CA ASN A 220 -23.07 -6.42 -6.43
C ASN A 220 -22.89 -5.69 -7.76
N ILE A 221 -21.68 -5.77 -8.30
CA ILE A 221 -21.28 -5.20 -9.59
C ILE A 221 -20.29 -6.14 -10.28
N ASP A 222 -20.01 -5.94 -11.57
CA ASP A 222 -18.85 -6.53 -12.26
C ASP A 222 -18.16 -5.39 -13.01
N ALA A 223 -17.10 -4.85 -12.43
CA ALA A 223 -16.39 -3.71 -12.97
C ALA A 223 -14.90 -4.01 -13.14
N GLU A 224 -14.44 -3.93 -14.39
CA GLU A 224 -13.01 -3.87 -14.71
C GLU A 224 -12.40 -2.58 -14.13
N ILE A 225 -11.16 -2.67 -13.69
CA ILE A 225 -10.45 -1.57 -13.05
C ILE A 225 -9.63 -0.85 -14.12
N GLY A 226 -10.02 0.39 -14.44
CA GLY A 226 -9.35 1.23 -15.43
C GLY A 226 -8.52 2.35 -14.80
N ALA A 227 -7.63 2.96 -15.58
CA ALA A 227 -6.76 4.05 -15.11
C ALA A 227 -7.55 5.26 -14.61
N HIS A 228 -8.61 5.61 -15.33
CA HIS A 228 -9.48 6.74 -15.06
C HIS A 228 -10.89 6.22 -14.87
N MET A 229 -11.40 6.33 -13.65
CA MET A 229 -12.75 5.91 -13.34
C MET A 229 -13.58 7.05 -12.77
N LEU A 230 -14.89 6.98 -12.97
CA LEU A 230 -15.84 7.88 -12.32
C LEU A 230 -16.83 7.06 -11.50
N TYR A 231 -16.81 7.27 -10.19
CA TYR A 231 -17.74 6.65 -9.26
C TYR A 231 -18.87 7.60 -8.92
N THR A 232 -20.10 7.12 -8.99
CA THR A 232 -21.28 7.89 -8.59
C THR A 232 -22.25 7.06 -7.76
N THR A 233 -22.99 7.74 -6.89
CA THR A 233 -24.13 7.16 -6.16
C THR A 233 -25.37 8.01 -6.35
N ASN A 234 -26.52 7.36 -6.46
CA ASN A 234 -27.81 8.00 -6.70
C ASN A 234 -28.95 7.08 -6.26
N GLU A 235 -30.17 7.61 -6.24
CA GLU A 235 -31.38 6.78 -6.16
C GLU A 235 -31.71 6.21 -7.55
N ASP A 236 -32.19 4.97 -7.63
CA ASP A 236 -32.54 4.29 -8.88
C ASP A 236 -33.84 4.88 -9.50
N VAL A 237 -33.71 6.05 -10.11
CA VAL A 237 -34.81 6.78 -10.78
C VAL A 237 -34.57 6.95 -12.28
N PRO A 238 -35.63 7.04 -13.11
CA PRO A 238 -35.48 7.24 -14.54
C PRO A 238 -34.65 8.49 -14.90
N GLY A 239 -33.79 8.34 -15.91
CA GLY A 239 -33.01 9.44 -16.48
C GLY A 239 -31.62 9.65 -15.87
N ILE A 240 -31.21 8.88 -14.86
CA ILE A 240 -29.84 8.93 -14.32
C ILE A 240 -28.79 8.58 -15.38
N ILE A 241 -28.94 7.43 -16.04
CA ILE A 241 -28.00 6.95 -17.07
C ILE A 241 -27.91 7.95 -18.23
N GLY A 242 -29.07 8.46 -18.69
CA GLY A 242 -29.10 9.48 -19.74
C GLY A 242 -28.39 10.77 -19.31
N THR A 243 -28.60 11.21 -18.07
CA THR A 243 -27.92 12.41 -17.53
C THR A 243 -26.40 12.21 -17.50
N LEU A 244 -25.90 11.05 -17.07
CA LEU A 244 -24.47 10.71 -17.12
C LEU A 244 -23.96 10.75 -18.56
N GLY A 245 -24.56 9.95 -19.45
CA GLY A 245 -24.11 9.81 -20.84
C GLY A 245 -24.10 11.15 -21.59
N THR A 246 -25.17 11.94 -21.46
CA THR A 246 -25.25 13.27 -22.10
C THR A 246 -24.20 14.23 -21.54
N THR A 247 -24.04 14.31 -20.21
CA THR A 247 -23.10 15.27 -19.60
C THR A 247 -21.64 14.97 -19.99
N LEU A 248 -21.27 13.67 -20.00
CA LEU A 248 -19.94 13.25 -20.43
C LEU A 248 -19.74 13.46 -21.93
N GLY A 249 -20.71 13.06 -22.75
CA GLY A 249 -20.65 13.21 -24.21
C GLY A 249 -20.56 14.65 -24.70
N GLU A 250 -21.35 15.57 -24.11
CA GLU A 250 -21.28 17.01 -24.40
C GLU A 250 -19.92 17.63 -24.04
N SER A 251 -19.22 17.02 -23.08
CA SER A 251 -17.91 17.46 -22.64
C SER A 251 -16.77 16.70 -23.33
N GLY A 252 -17.08 15.90 -24.37
CA GLY A 252 -16.11 15.14 -25.15
C GLY A 252 -15.44 13.99 -24.40
N VAL A 253 -16.00 13.53 -23.29
CA VAL A 253 -15.43 12.43 -22.47
C VAL A 253 -15.98 11.10 -22.95
N ASN A 254 -15.10 10.23 -23.44
CA ASN A 254 -15.48 8.88 -23.86
C ASN A 254 -15.63 7.92 -22.66
N ILE A 255 -16.57 6.98 -22.77
CA ILE A 255 -16.84 5.94 -21.77
C ILE A 255 -16.46 4.59 -22.37
N ALA A 256 -15.36 4.00 -21.90
CA ALA A 256 -14.88 2.69 -22.33
C ALA A 256 -15.75 1.55 -21.76
N ASN A 257 -16.19 1.70 -20.52
CA ASN A 257 -17.06 0.73 -19.86
C ASN A 257 -17.98 1.41 -18.86
N PHE A 258 -19.19 0.89 -18.70
CA PHE A 258 -20.22 1.40 -17.80
C PHE A 258 -20.84 0.25 -17.03
N THR A 259 -20.61 0.21 -15.73
CA THR A 259 -21.22 -0.77 -14.83
C THR A 259 -22.15 -0.07 -13.84
N LEU A 260 -23.35 -0.62 -13.68
CA LEU A 260 -24.33 -0.16 -12.69
C LEU A 260 -24.76 -1.32 -11.80
N GLY A 261 -24.83 -1.05 -10.50
CA GLY A 261 -25.44 -1.92 -9.50
C GLY A 261 -26.53 -1.18 -8.74
N ARG A 262 -27.54 -1.91 -8.28
CA ARG A 262 -28.58 -1.38 -7.40
C ARG A 262 -28.87 -2.35 -6.25
N SER A 263 -29.15 -1.79 -5.08
CA SER A 263 -29.58 -2.57 -3.90
C SER A 263 -31.02 -3.07 -4.02
N GLY A 264 -31.84 -2.41 -4.82
CA GLY A 264 -33.25 -2.73 -5.07
C GLY A 264 -33.88 -1.71 -6.01
N VAL A 265 -35.12 -1.97 -6.43
CA VAL A 265 -35.87 -1.02 -7.28
C VAL A 265 -36.18 0.24 -6.46
N GLY A 266 -35.79 1.41 -6.99
CA GLY A 266 -36.01 2.71 -6.33
C GLY A 266 -35.14 2.96 -5.09
N ALA A 267 -34.14 2.10 -4.84
CA ALA A 267 -33.21 2.23 -3.71
C ALA A 267 -31.86 2.80 -4.18
N ASP A 268 -30.85 2.73 -3.31
CA ASP A 268 -29.47 3.13 -3.63
C ASP A 268 -28.95 2.37 -4.86
N ALA A 269 -28.43 3.14 -5.81
CA ALA A 269 -27.71 2.69 -6.98
C ALA A 269 -26.29 3.27 -7.01
N ILE A 270 -25.40 2.53 -7.65
CA ILE A 270 -24.01 2.88 -7.87
C ILE A 270 -23.76 2.74 -9.36
N ALA A 271 -23.10 3.74 -9.96
CA ALA A 271 -22.49 3.59 -11.28
C ALA A 271 -20.97 3.81 -11.17
N ILE A 272 -20.22 2.93 -11.83
CA ILE A 272 -18.78 3.05 -11.99
C ILE A 272 -18.47 3.01 -13.49
N LEU A 273 -17.82 4.06 -13.96
CA LEU A 273 -17.48 4.24 -15.37
C LEU A 273 -15.98 4.11 -15.53
N TYR A 274 -15.53 3.39 -16.54
CA TYR A 274 -14.16 3.45 -17.04
C TYR A 274 -14.14 4.47 -18.18
N LEU A 275 -13.34 5.53 -18.03
CA LEU A 275 -13.14 6.59 -19.00
C LEU A 275 -11.77 6.42 -19.67
N ASP A 276 -11.67 6.82 -20.93
CA ASP A 276 -10.38 6.80 -21.65
C ASP A 276 -9.38 7.81 -21.06
N GLU A 277 -9.89 8.92 -20.52
CA GLU A 277 -9.12 10.01 -19.94
C GLU A 277 -9.70 10.45 -18.59
N ALA A 278 -8.91 11.19 -17.80
CA ALA A 278 -9.37 11.72 -16.51
C ALA A 278 -10.57 12.65 -16.69
N ALA A 279 -11.63 12.44 -15.89
CA ALA A 279 -12.82 13.28 -15.93
C ALA A 279 -12.46 14.76 -15.62
N PRO A 280 -12.74 15.70 -16.56
CA PRO A 280 -12.47 17.11 -16.31
C PRO A 280 -13.26 17.63 -15.11
N THR A 281 -12.68 18.56 -14.35
CA THR A 281 -13.34 19.12 -13.15
C THR A 281 -14.69 19.77 -13.49
N GLU A 282 -14.83 20.34 -14.68
CA GLU A 282 -16.09 20.92 -15.17
C GLU A 282 -17.20 19.85 -15.28
N VAL A 283 -16.87 18.65 -15.78
CA VAL A 283 -17.83 17.54 -15.90
C VAL A 283 -18.34 17.12 -14.53
N VAL A 284 -17.41 16.96 -13.57
CA VAL A 284 -17.77 16.62 -12.18
C VAL A 284 -18.69 17.70 -11.59
N ARG A 285 -18.38 18.99 -11.81
CA ARG A 285 -19.23 20.10 -11.35
C ARG A 285 -20.62 20.08 -12.00
N LYS A 286 -20.71 19.84 -13.31
CA LYS A 286 -21.99 19.73 -14.02
C LYS A 286 -22.85 18.59 -13.45
N LEU A 287 -22.25 17.42 -13.23
CA LEU A 287 -22.94 16.27 -12.65
C LEU A 287 -23.47 16.58 -11.24
N VAL A 288 -22.63 17.16 -10.37
CA VAL A 288 -23.06 17.56 -9.01
C VAL A 288 -24.18 18.60 -9.07
N ALA A 289 -24.09 19.58 -9.98
CA ALA A 289 -25.09 20.63 -10.15
C ALA A 289 -26.47 20.12 -10.60
N THR A 290 -26.56 18.91 -11.16
CA THR A 290 -27.86 18.31 -11.50
C THR A 290 -28.72 17.98 -10.28
N GLY A 291 -28.11 17.85 -9.10
CA GLY A 291 -28.79 17.43 -7.87
C GLY A 291 -29.26 15.96 -7.87
N LYS A 292 -28.97 15.20 -8.93
CA LYS A 292 -29.41 13.80 -9.07
C LYS A 292 -28.45 12.78 -8.43
N PHE A 293 -27.23 13.18 -8.11
CA PHE A 293 -26.19 12.32 -7.55
C PHE A 293 -25.89 12.73 -6.11
N GLN A 294 -25.88 11.74 -5.22
CA GLN A 294 -25.48 11.91 -3.83
C GLN A 294 -23.95 12.03 -3.70
N GLN A 295 -23.22 11.33 -4.57
CA GLN A 295 -21.76 11.39 -4.64
C GLN A 295 -21.31 11.29 -6.09
N VAL A 296 -20.29 12.09 -6.45
CA VAL A 296 -19.57 12.01 -7.72
C VAL A 296 -18.09 12.12 -7.39
N ARG A 297 -17.32 11.07 -7.64
CA ARG A 297 -15.88 11.02 -7.31
C ARG A 297 -15.09 10.52 -8.52
N PRO A 298 -14.22 11.36 -9.12
CA PRO A 298 -13.22 10.85 -10.04
C PRO A 298 -12.22 10.00 -9.25
N LEU A 299 -11.81 8.88 -9.83
CA LEU A 299 -10.89 7.93 -9.25
C LEU A 299 -9.76 7.67 -10.26
N SER A 300 -8.55 7.48 -9.75
CA SER A 300 -7.39 7.11 -10.54
C SER A 300 -6.74 5.85 -9.99
N PHE A 301 -6.35 4.95 -10.87
CA PHE A 301 -5.69 3.70 -10.51
C PHE A 301 -4.42 3.52 -11.35
N GLU A 302 -3.37 3.01 -10.71
CA GLU A 302 -2.15 2.56 -11.41
C GLU A 302 -2.45 1.22 -12.09
N VAL A 303 -2.74 1.24 -13.39
CA VAL A 303 -2.95 0.04 -14.21
C VAL A 303 -1.72 -0.18 -15.09
N GLY A 304 -0.83 -1.04 -14.63
CA GLY A 304 0.42 -1.48 -15.27
C GLY A 304 0.85 -2.82 -14.71
#